data_AF-A0A6A1Q7J1-F1
#
_entry.id   AF-A0A6A1Q7J1-F1
#
_cell.length_a   1.000
_cell.length_b   1.000
_cell.length_c   1.000
_cell.angle_alpha   90.00
_cell.angle_beta   90.00
_cell.angle_gamma   90.00
#
_symmetry.space_group_name_H-M   'P 1'
#
loop_
_entity.id
_entity.type
_entity.pdbx_description
1 polymer ?
#
loop_
_entity_poly.entity_id
_entity_poly.type
_entity_poly.pdbx_seq_one_letter_code
_entity_poly.pdbx_strand_id
1 'polypeptide(L)' 'VRRQTTSRPPPAGGRPKPQPKPKPQVPQCKALYAYDAQDTDELSFNANDIIDIIKEDPSGWWTGRLRGKQGLFPNN' A
#
# COMPACT_ATOMS: atom_id res chain seq x y z
N VAL A 1 -46.36 14.68 39.45
CA VAL A 1 -46.63 15.17 38.07
C VAL A 1 -45.36 15.83 37.52
N ARG A 2 -44.76 15.26 36.44
CA ARG A 2 -44.01 15.92 35.31
C ARG A 2 -42.82 16.86 35.66
N ARG A 3 -41.61 16.83 35.07
CA ARG A 3 -41.03 16.29 33.82
C ARG A 3 -39.49 16.22 33.95
N GLN A 4 -38.88 15.21 33.33
CA GLN A 4 -37.44 15.16 32.99
C GLN A 4 -37.10 16.20 31.93
N THR A 5 -35.98 16.90 32.11
CA THR A 5 -35.33 17.68 31.05
C THR A 5 -34.15 16.89 30.49
N THR A 6 -34.24 16.65 29.19
CA THR A 6 -33.30 16.10 28.22
C THR A 6 -31.80 16.32 28.47
N SER A 7 -31.04 15.22 28.55
CA SER A 7 -29.65 15.16 28.09
C SER A 7 -29.56 14.12 26.97
N ARG A 8 -29.40 14.56 25.72
CA ARG A 8 -29.14 13.66 24.59
C ARG A 8 -27.83 12.91 24.85
N PRO A 9 -27.78 11.57 24.71
CA PRO A 9 -26.51 10.87 24.69
C PRO A 9 -25.70 11.33 23.45
N PRO A 10 -24.36 11.43 23.53
CA PRO A 10 -23.55 11.70 22.36
C PRO A 10 -23.77 10.59 21.31
N PRO A 11 -23.69 10.90 20.01
CA PRO A 11 -23.70 9.84 19.00
C PRO A 11 -22.51 8.93 19.28
N ALA A 12 -22.76 7.62 19.32
CA ALA A 12 -21.73 6.60 19.42
C ALA A 12 -20.70 6.80 18.31
N GLY A 13 -19.62 7.51 18.64
CA GLY A 13 -18.57 7.89 17.71
C GLY A 13 -17.82 6.65 17.28
N GLY A 14 -18.08 6.22 16.04
CA GLY A 14 -17.17 5.44 15.22
C GLY A 14 -16.79 4.08 15.79
N ARG A 15 -17.49 3.04 15.35
CA ARG A 15 -16.98 1.66 15.31
C ARG A 15 -15.47 1.69 15.01
N PRO A 16 -14.60 1.09 15.84
CA PRO A 16 -13.21 0.91 15.46
C PRO A 16 -13.22 0.16 14.13
N LYS A 17 -12.73 0.79 13.05
CA LYS A 17 -12.50 0.06 11.79
C LYS A 17 -11.63 -1.14 12.19
N PRO A 18 -12.05 -2.39 11.90
CA PRO A 18 -11.24 -3.55 12.23
C PRO A 18 -9.88 -3.33 11.59
N GLN A 19 -8.83 -3.26 12.43
CA GLN A 19 -7.47 -3.14 11.96
C GLN A 19 -7.25 -4.28 10.95
N PRO A 20 -6.83 -3.98 9.70
CA PRO A 20 -6.59 -5.04 8.74
C PRO A 20 -5.55 -5.97 9.34
N LYS A 21 -5.89 -7.26 9.40
CA LYS A 21 -5.00 -8.36 9.84
C LYS A 21 -3.60 -8.12 9.28
N PRO A 22 -2.53 -8.38 10.04
CA PRO A 22 -1.16 -8.21 9.53
C PRO A 22 -1.04 -9.06 8.27
N LYS A 23 -1.07 -8.40 7.12
CA LYS A 23 -0.80 -9.04 5.84
C LYS A 23 0.65 -9.55 5.93
N PRO A 24 0.97 -10.71 5.34
CA PRO A 24 2.36 -11.15 5.20
C PRO A 24 3.19 -9.95 4.77
N GLN A 25 4.15 -9.59 5.61
CA GLN A 25 4.91 -8.36 5.47
C GLN A 25 5.96 -8.58 4.39
N VAL A 26 5.49 -8.62 3.13
CA VAL A 26 6.39 -8.57 1.99
C VAL A 26 7.12 -7.23 2.04
N PRO A 27 8.44 -7.19 1.81
CA PRO A 27 9.15 -5.93 1.72
C PRO A 27 8.49 -5.08 0.63
N GLN A 28 8.24 -3.81 0.92
CA GLN A 28 7.63 -2.87 -0.03
C GLN A 28 8.55 -1.67 -0.18
N CYS A 29 8.69 -1.20 -1.42
CA CYS A 29 9.34 0.08 -1.70
C CYS A 29 8.33 1.07 -2.27
N LYS A 30 8.61 2.36 -2.06
CA LYS A 30 7.87 3.45 -2.68
C LYS A 30 8.71 4.01 -3.82
N ALA A 31 8.18 3.98 -5.02
CA ALA A 31 8.82 4.59 -6.17
C ALA A 31 8.95 6.12 -5.94
N LEU A 32 10.16 6.65 -6.08
CA LEU A 32 10.38 8.10 -6.00
C LEU A 32 10.09 8.79 -7.35
N TYR A 33 10.31 8.06 -8.44
CA TYR A 33 10.13 8.51 -9.81
C TYR A 33 9.23 7.54 -10.57
N ALA A 34 8.63 8.03 -11.66
CA ALA A 34 7.97 7.14 -12.61
C ALA A 34 9.03 6.41 -13.44
N TYR A 35 8.76 5.14 -13.75
CA TYR A 35 9.58 4.30 -14.60
C TYR A 35 8.68 3.64 -15.64
N ASP A 36 9.00 3.86 -16.90
CA ASP A 36 8.35 3.18 -18.02
C ASP A 36 9.23 2.00 -18.45
N ALA A 37 8.72 0.78 -18.28
CA ALA A 37 9.38 -0.43 -18.75
C ALA A 37 9.79 -0.30 -20.22
N GLN A 38 11.06 -0.59 -20.49
CA GLN A 38 11.66 -0.61 -21.82
C GLN A 38 11.47 -1.98 -22.48
N ASP A 39 11.45 -3.04 -21.67
CA ASP A 39 11.34 -4.45 -22.08
C ASP A 39 10.15 -5.16 -21.43
N THR A 40 9.79 -6.33 -21.97
CA THR A 40 8.65 -7.14 -21.47
C THR A 40 8.84 -7.70 -20.06
N ASP A 41 10.10 -7.83 -19.64
CA ASP A 41 10.46 -8.36 -18.32
C ASP A 41 10.53 -7.28 -17.25
N GLU A 42 10.39 -6.00 -17.63
CA GLU A 42 10.46 -4.85 -16.74
C GLU A 42 9.08 -4.42 -16.22
N LEU A 43 9.08 -3.73 -15.08
CA LEU A 43 7.86 -3.26 -14.41
C LEU A 43 7.68 -1.75 -14.59
N SER A 44 6.62 -1.32 -15.29
CA SER A 44 6.25 0.10 -15.32
C SER A 44 5.50 0.54 -14.05
N PHE A 45 5.84 1.70 -13.52
CA PHE A 45 5.21 2.29 -12.33
C PHE A 45 5.32 3.81 -12.32
N ASN A 46 4.50 4.49 -11.51
CA ASN A 46 4.57 5.93 -11.33
C ASN A 46 5.29 6.32 -10.04
N ALA A 47 5.72 7.58 -9.95
CA ALA A 47 6.16 8.15 -8.69
C ALA A 47 5.06 8.00 -7.63
N ASN A 48 5.48 7.62 -6.42
CA ASN A 48 4.65 7.28 -5.27
C ASN A 48 3.89 5.95 -5.33
N ASP A 49 4.01 5.15 -6.39
CA ASP A 49 3.48 3.79 -6.37
C ASP A 49 4.23 2.93 -5.33
N ILE A 50 3.48 2.03 -4.67
CA ILE A 50 4.02 1.08 -3.70
C ILE A 50 4.19 -0.27 -4.40
N ILE A 51 5.44 -0.71 -4.54
CA ILE A 51 5.80 -1.94 -5.23
C ILE A 51 6.13 -2.98 -4.17
N ASP A 52 5.50 -4.16 -4.28
CA ASP A 52 5.84 -5.31 -3.45
C ASP A 52 7.15 -5.92 -3.98
N ILE A 53 8.20 -5.95 -3.17
CA ILE A 53 9.46 -6.57 -3.53
C ILE A 53 9.30 -8.08 -3.43
N ILE A 54 9.46 -8.77 -4.56
CA ILE A 54 9.43 -10.23 -4.65
C ILE A 54 10.83 -10.80 -4.48
N LYS A 55 11.82 -10.18 -5.14
CA LYS A 55 13.21 -10.63 -5.11
C LYS A 55 14.15 -9.43 -5.22
N GLU A 56 15.10 -9.37 -4.30
CA GLU A 56 16.22 -8.42 -4.35
C GLU A 56 17.41 -9.10 -5.04
N ASP A 57 18.03 -8.41 -5.99
CA ASP A 57 19.23 -8.90 -6.68
C ASP A 57 20.40 -7.95 -6.40
N PRO A 58 21.61 -8.48 -6.11
CA PRO A 58 22.80 -7.66 -5.88
C PRO A 58 23.24 -6.84 -7.10
N SER A 59 22.77 -7.18 -8.30
CA SER A 59 23.03 -6.42 -9.54
C SER A 59 22.34 -5.06 -9.58
N GLY A 60 21.42 -4.78 -8.64
CA GLY A 60 20.64 -3.53 -8.59
C GLY A 60 19.27 -3.61 -9.29
N TRP A 61 18.92 -4.75 -9.88
CA TRP A 61 17.63 -5.00 -10.53
C TRP A 61 16.74 -5.88 -9.67
N TRP A 62 15.73 -5.28 -9.06
CA TRP A 62 14.82 -5.99 -8.17
C TRP A 62 13.58 -6.46 -8.94
N THR A 63 13.04 -7.61 -8.56
CA THR A 63 11.76 -8.08 -9.08
C THR A 63 10.65 -7.59 -8.17
N GLY A 64 9.73 -6.81 -8.72
CA GLY A 64 8.62 -6.22 -8.01
C GLY A 64 7.27 -6.67 -8.53
N ARG A 65 6.24 -6.53 -7.69
CA ARG A 65 4.84 -6.63 -8.08
C ARG A 65 4.15 -5.30 -7.86
N LEU A 66 3.47 -4.81 -8.89
CA LEU A 66 2.60 -3.64 -8.78
C LEU A 66 1.30 -3.90 -9.54
N ARG A 67 0.16 -3.71 -8.87
CA ARG A 67 -1.18 -3.81 -9.49
C ARG A 67 -1.40 -5.14 -10.25
N GLY A 68 -0.82 -6.23 -9.75
CA GLY A 68 -0.90 -7.55 -10.36
C GLY A 68 0.10 -7.82 -11.49
N LYS A 69 0.83 -6.81 -11.97
CA LYS A 69 1.98 -6.97 -12.88
C LYS A 69 3.24 -7.25 -12.07
N GLN A 70 4.12 -8.07 -12.63
CA GLN A 70 5.42 -8.39 -12.07
C GLN A 70 6.49 -8.12 -13.11
N GLY A 71 7.62 -7.57 -12.70
CA GLY A 71 8.75 -7.30 -13.57
C GLY A 71 9.95 -6.75 -12.80
N LEU A 72 11.03 -6.53 -13.53
CA LEU A 72 12.28 -5.96 -13.05
C LEU A 72 12.19 -4.44 -12.96
N PHE A 73 12.78 -3.87 -11.92
CA PHE A 73 12.93 -2.44 -11.76
C PHE A 73 14.24 -2.09 -11.05
N PRO A 74 14.82 -0.91 -11.32
CA PRO A 74 16.05 -0.46 -10.65
C PRO A 74 15.78 -0.13 -9.18
N ASN A 75 16.74 -0.44 -8.29
CA ASN A 75 16.61 -0.20 -6.84
C ASN A 75 16.94 1.24 -6.36
N ASN A 76 17.19 2.16 -7.30
CA ASN A 76 17.80 3.48 -7.06
C ASN A 76 16.90 4.47 -6.30
#